data_AF-A0AAU7U421-F1
#
_entry.id   AF-A0AAU7U421-F1
#
_cell.length_a   1.000
_cell.length_b   1.000
_cell.length_c   1.000
_cell.angle_alpha   90.00
_cell.angle_beta   90.00
_cell.angle_gamma   90.00
#
_symmetry.space_group_name_H-M   'P 1'
#
loop_
_entity.id
_entity.type
_entity.pdbx_description
1 polymer ?
#
loop_
_entity_poly.entity_id
_entity_poly.type
_entity_poly.pdbx_seq_one_letter_code
_entity_poly.pdbx_strand_id
1 'polypeptide(L)'
;MLDALLINFALLVSSNFALSLTYQHVHLRDGVLRILVRYVLNVAAAFVLMLHSAAVAPGLLFDFRSVVIALVSRRHGMVAGLLVAVPVALFRLYLGGPGAWAGVLNLILVALLSAWSSGLLHLRPRFDRRDLFHLWWQPLGLFAVANTATFLGFAMAGKPLLSAVPVYLTFTVLSAVGMMAGHAVKQTRLKALHRSEELQELAEHDPLTGCFNRRRFDDDTREVRPGQYVLLLDLDHFKHVNDTYGHDTGDRVLQVLVQVLTQSVRPTDRVYRMGGEEFAVVLSHCREDQAPAVAERVRSRVALHVAEQAGLTTERITVSGGLVPLYGERRLALRAADQRLYEAKHAGRNRIVADLRLAVPVA
;
A
#
# COMPACT_ATOMS: atom_id res chain seq x y z
N MET A 1 14.88 -19.43 -34.35
CA MET A 1 14.12 -18.16 -34.16
C MET A 1 13.05 -18.31 -33.08
N LEU A 2 12.15 -19.29 -33.19
CA LEU A 2 11.08 -19.50 -32.20
C LEU A 2 11.59 -19.68 -30.77
N ASP A 3 12.61 -20.52 -30.56
CA ASP A 3 13.20 -20.73 -29.23
C ASP A 3 13.77 -19.44 -28.62
N ALA A 4 14.44 -18.63 -29.43
CA ALA A 4 14.96 -17.34 -28.99
C ALA A 4 13.82 -16.38 -28.59
N LEU A 5 12.71 -16.37 -29.33
CA LEU A 5 11.52 -15.58 -28.98
C LEU A 5 10.87 -16.06 -27.69
N LEU A 6 10.78 -17.38 -27.48
CA LEU A 6 10.24 -17.96 -26.26
C LEU A 6 11.11 -17.63 -25.04
N ILE A 7 12.43 -17.75 -25.16
CA ILE A 7 13.38 -17.36 -24.11
C ILE A 7 13.24 -15.87 -23.81
N ASN A 8 13.19 -15.02 -24.83
CA ASN A 8 13.02 -13.57 -24.66
C ASN A 8 11.69 -13.22 -23.96
N PHE A 9 10.61 -13.89 -24.34
CA PHE A 9 9.30 -13.70 -23.71
C PHE A 9 9.29 -14.16 -22.24
N ALA A 10 9.91 -15.30 -21.94
CA ALA A 10 10.06 -15.77 -20.56
C ALA A 10 10.88 -14.79 -19.72
N LEU A 11 11.98 -14.26 -20.27
CA LEU A 11 12.80 -13.22 -19.63
C LEU A 11 11.98 -11.95 -19.35
N LEU A 12 11.11 -11.53 -20.29
CA LEU A 12 10.23 -10.37 -20.11
C LEU A 12 9.28 -10.58 -18.94
N VAL A 13 8.57 -11.71 -18.92
CA VAL A 13 7.60 -12.03 -17.86
C VAL A 13 8.29 -12.14 -16.51
N SER A 14 9.42 -12.86 -16.43
CA SER A 14 10.21 -13.04 -15.21
C SER A 14 10.77 -11.71 -14.69
N SER A 15 11.32 -10.88 -15.57
CA SER A 15 11.85 -9.56 -15.19
C SER A 15 10.75 -8.64 -14.67
N ASN A 16 9.58 -8.65 -15.31
CA ASN A 16 8.44 -7.86 -14.87
C ASN A 16 7.85 -8.38 -13.54
N PHE A 17 7.85 -9.70 -13.32
CA PHE A 17 7.50 -10.28 -12.02
C PHE A 17 8.47 -9.83 -10.93
N ALA A 18 9.79 -9.95 -11.15
CA ALA A 18 10.80 -9.50 -10.20
C ALA A 18 10.67 -7.99 -9.89
N LEU A 19 10.47 -7.16 -10.93
CA LEU A 19 10.18 -5.73 -10.77
C LEU A 19 8.91 -5.47 -9.97
N SER A 20 7.88 -6.32 -10.11
CA SER A 20 6.63 -6.20 -9.35
C SER A 20 6.83 -6.40 -7.85
N LEU A 21 7.84 -7.17 -7.43
CA LEU A 21 8.17 -7.39 -6.02
C LEU A 21 8.71 -6.13 -5.33
N THR A 22 9.21 -5.17 -6.10
CA THR A 22 9.69 -3.88 -5.56
C THR A 22 8.54 -2.96 -5.12
N TYR A 23 7.29 -3.30 -5.45
CA TYR A 23 6.10 -2.60 -4.95
C TYR A 23 5.67 -3.26 -3.62
N GLN A 24 5.63 -2.45 -2.56
CA GLN A 24 5.37 -2.89 -1.19
C GLN A 24 4.09 -2.33 -0.58
N HIS A 25 3.63 -1.17 -1.04
CA HIS A 25 2.42 -0.50 -0.56
C HIS A 25 1.61 -0.02 -1.74
N VAL A 26 0.29 0.08 -1.57
CA VAL A 26 -0.55 0.49 -2.69
C VAL A 26 -0.67 2.00 -2.83
N HIS A 27 -0.49 2.76 -1.74
CA HIS A 27 -0.85 4.19 -1.68
C HIS A 27 0.26 5.17 -1.23
N LEU A 28 1.54 4.87 -1.42
CA LEU A 28 2.61 5.80 -1.04
C LEU A 28 3.46 6.26 -2.22
N ARG A 29 3.74 7.58 -2.26
CA ARG A 29 4.82 8.17 -3.06
C ARG A 29 6.11 7.47 -2.68
N ASP A 30 6.55 6.50 -3.48
CA ASP A 30 7.84 5.84 -3.28
C ASP A 30 8.93 6.91 -3.14
N GLY A 31 9.82 6.75 -2.16
CA GLY A 31 10.99 7.63 -2.04
C GLY A 31 11.85 7.58 -3.30
N VAL A 32 12.56 8.68 -3.59
CA VAL A 32 13.39 8.85 -4.80
C VAL A 32 14.32 7.66 -5.04
N LEU A 33 14.95 7.13 -3.99
CA LEU A 33 15.84 5.96 -4.08
C LEU A 33 15.16 4.72 -4.67
N ARG A 34 13.92 4.41 -4.25
CA ARG A 34 13.19 3.24 -4.75
C ARG A 34 12.79 3.42 -6.21
N ILE A 35 12.44 4.64 -6.60
CA ILE A 35 12.15 4.99 -8.00
C ILE A 35 13.40 4.76 -8.86
N LEU A 36 14.56 5.27 -8.41
CA LEU A 36 15.83 5.10 -9.11
C LEU A 36 16.21 3.62 -9.27
N VAL A 37 16.10 2.83 -8.19
CA VAL A 37 16.35 1.38 -8.24
C VAL A 37 15.48 0.71 -9.30
N ARG A 38 14.19 1.05 -9.38
CA ARG A 38 13.29 0.49 -10.40
C ARG A 38 13.72 0.89 -11.82
N TYR A 39 14.17 2.12 -12.05
CA TYR A 39 14.65 2.52 -13.38
C TYR A 39 15.90 1.75 -13.77
N VAL A 40 16.87 1.59 -12.86
CA VAL A 40 18.06 0.77 -13.10
C VAL A 40 17.69 -0.66 -13.44
N LEU A 41 16.76 -1.27 -12.68
CA LEU A 41 16.29 -2.63 -12.95
C LEU A 41 15.54 -2.76 -14.29
N ASN A 42 14.78 -1.74 -14.72
CA ASN A 42 14.12 -1.75 -16.03
C ASN A 42 15.14 -1.63 -17.18
N VAL A 43 16.18 -0.79 -17.02
CA VAL A 43 17.28 -0.70 -18.00
C VAL A 43 18.04 -2.04 -18.09
N ALA A 44 18.36 -2.65 -16.94
CA ALA A 44 19.02 -3.95 -16.88
C ALA A 44 18.16 -5.05 -17.54
N ALA A 45 16.86 -5.08 -17.27
CA ALA A 45 15.93 -6.01 -17.92
C ALA A 45 15.92 -5.83 -19.44
N ALA A 46 15.87 -4.57 -19.93
CA ALA A 46 15.92 -4.27 -21.35
C ALA A 46 17.25 -4.73 -21.99
N PHE A 47 18.39 -4.56 -21.30
CA PHE A 47 19.68 -5.07 -21.78
C PHE A 47 19.70 -6.60 -21.86
N VAL A 48 19.19 -7.30 -20.85
CA VAL A 48 19.12 -8.77 -20.84
C VAL A 48 18.26 -9.27 -22.00
N LEU A 49 17.13 -8.60 -22.29
CA LEU A 49 16.29 -8.92 -23.46
C LEU A 49 17.05 -8.71 -24.77
N MET A 50 17.82 -7.63 -24.90
CA MET A 50 18.63 -7.39 -26.11
C MET A 50 19.74 -8.42 -26.31
N LEU A 51 20.38 -8.89 -25.23
CA LEU A 51 21.41 -9.93 -25.31
C LEU A 51 20.86 -11.28 -25.78
N HIS A 52 19.56 -11.52 -25.59
CA HIS A 52 18.86 -12.74 -26.01
C HIS A 52 17.92 -12.48 -27.20
N SER A 53 18.30 -11.56 -28.10
CA SER A 53 17.50 -11.22 -29.27
C SER A 53 17.37 -12.38 -30.26
N ALA A 54 16.20 -12.50 -30.89
CA ALA A 54 15.99 -13.40 -32.02
C ALA A 54 16.49 -12.75 -33.32
N ALA A 55 17.39 -13.42 -34.03
CA ALA A 55 17.78 -13.02 -35.38
C ALA A 55 16.70 -13.40 -36.40
N VAL A 56 16.21 -12.41 -37.16
CA VAL A 56 15.16 -12.57 -38.17
C VAL A 56 15.76 -12.63 -39.58
N ALA A 57 16.80 -11.85 -39.79
CA ALA A 57 17.64 -11.86 -40.98
C ALA A 57 19.08 -11.45 -40.58
N PRO A 58 20.09 -11.65 -41.44
CA PRO A 58 21.44 -11.20 -41.14
C PRO A 58 21.48 -9.71 -40.76
N GLY A 59 21.90 -9.42 -39.51
CA GLY A 59 21.95 -8.06 -38.97
C GLY A 59 20.62 -7.45 -38.48
N LEU A 60 19.51 -8.18 -38.57
CA LEU A 60 18.20 -7.77 -38.04
C LEU A 60 17.83 -8.63 -36.82
N LEU A 61 17.87 -7.99 -35.66
CA LEU A 61 17.59 -8.58 -34.35
C LEU A 61 16.26 -8.06 -33.81
N PHE A 62 15.54 -8.91 -33.10
CA PHE A 62 14.29 -8.58 -32.44
C PHE A 62 14.23 -9.11 -31.00
N ASP A 63 13.63 -8.31 -30.11
CA ASP A 63 13.47 -8.59 -28.70
C ASP A 63 12.29 -7.78 -28.12
N PHE A 64 11.90 -8.06 -26.88
CA PHE A 64 10.75 -7.43 -26.21
C PHE A 64 11.08 -6.20 -25.34
N ARG A 65 12.25 -5.56 -25.48
CA ARG A 65 12.60 -4.37 -24.68
C ARG A 65 11.62 -3.19 -24.85
N SER A 66 10.98 -3.10 -26.01
CA SER A 66 9.95 -2.10 -26.30
C SER A 66 8.77 -2.22 -25.32
N VAL A 67 8.43 -3.44 -24.91
CA VAL A 67 7.41 -3.71 -23.90
C VAL A 67 7.81 -3.14 -22.53
N VAL A 68 9.08 -3.25 -22.14
CA VAL A 68 9.59 -2.68 -20.88
C VAL A 68 9.40 -1.17 -20.87
N ILE A 69 9.81 -0.49 -21.94
CA ILE A 69 9.66 0.96 -22.08
C ILE A 69 8.18 1.35 -22.11
N ALA A 70 7.33 0.59 -22.78
CA ALA A 70 5.89 0.84 -22.81
C ALA A 70 5.27 0.80 -21.41
N LEU A 71 5.61 -0.22 -20.61
CA LEU A 71 5.11 -0.41 -19.25
C LEU A 71 5.58 0.71 -18.30
N VAL A 72 6.84 1.18 -18.43
CA VAL A 72 7.37 2.30 -17.64
C VAL A 72 6.69 3.61 -18.05
N SER A 73 6.65 3.90 -19.35
CA SER A 73 6.09 5.14 -19.90
C SER A 73 4.61 5.31 -19.56
N ARG A 74 3.84 4.22 -19.62
CA ARG A 74 2.40 4.25 -19.32
C ARG A 74 2.10 4.46 -17.83
N ARG A 75 3.03 4.12 -16.93
CA ARG A 75 2.85 4.31 -15.49
C ARG A 75 3.37 5.65 -14.98
N HIS A 76 4.53 6.05 -15.47
CA HIS A 76 5.27 7.18 -14.92
C HIS A 76 5.37 8.36 -15.90
N GLY A 77 4.70 8.25 -17.05
CA GLY A 77 4.69 9.27 -18.10
C GLY A 77 5.91 9.20 -19.01
N MET A 78 5.93 10.14 -19.96
CA MET A 78 6.92 10.19 -21.04
C MET A 78 8.36 10.32 -20.55
N VAL A 79 8.61 11.18 -19.57
CA VAL A 79 9.96 11.46 -19.06
C VAL A 79 10.60 10.19 -18.50
N ALA A 80 9.86 9.42 -17.69
CA ALA A 80 10.34 8.14 -17.16
C ALA A 80 10.61 7.11 -18.27
N GLY A 81 9.75 7.09 -19.29
CA GLY A 81 9.95 6.29 -20.49
C GLY A 81 11.26 6.60 -21.19
N LEU A 82 11.54 7.88 -21.41
CA LEU A 82 12.76 8.36 -22.06
C LEU A 82 14.01 8.08 -21.22
N LEU A 83 13.94 8.23 -19.88
CA LEU A 83 15.04 7.90 -18.99
C LEU A 83 15.48 6.43 -19.10
N VAL A 84 14.55 5.51 -19.35
CA VAL A 84 14.86 4.10 -19.63
C VAL A 84 15.26 3.90 -21.11
N ALA A 85 14.59 4.58 -22.04
CA ALA A 85 14.81 4.39 -23.47
C ALA A 85 16.18 4.90 -23.95
N VAL A 86 16.70 5.99 -23.38
CA VAL A 86 18.01 6.58 -23.77
C VAL A 86 19.17 5.59 -23.59
N PRO A 87 19.43 5.01 -22.40
CA PRO A 87 20.52 4.04 -22.25
C PRO A 87 20.30 2.78 -23.11
N VAL A 88 19.05 2.36 -23.29
CA VAL A 88 18.68 1.22 -24.17
C VAL A 88 18.94 1.53 -25.65
N ALA A 89 18.69 2.76 -26.10
CA ALA A 89 18.97 3.22 -27.44
C ALA A 89 20.48 3.32 -27.70
N LEU A 90 21.25 3.88 -26.75
CA LEU A 90 22.70 3.93 -26.83
C LEU A 90 23.32 2.53 -26.92
N PHE A 91 22.87 1.61 -26.06
CA PHE A 91 23.31 0.22 -26.13
C PHE A 91 22.91 -0.45 -27.46
N ARG A 92 21.76 -0.08 -28.04
CA ARG A 92 21.34 -0.60 -29.36
C ARG A 92 22.26 -0.15 -30.48
N LEU A 93 22.65 1.12 -30.46
CA LEU A 93 23.55 1.71 -31.44
C LEU A 93 24.95 1.07 -31.30
N TYR A 94 25.40 0.81 -30.08
CA TYR A 94 26.65 0.09 -29.82
C TYR A 94 26.67 -1.32 -30.43
N LEU A 95 25.58 -2.08 -30.34
CA LEU A 95 25.48 -3.41 -30.98
C LEU A 95 25.51 -3.33 -32.53
N GLY A 96 25.24 -2.17 -33.11
CA GLY A 96 25.33 -1.95 -34.55
C GLY A 96 24.34 -2.75 -35.41
N GLY A 97 24.62 -2.83 -36.70
CA GLY A 97 23.81 -3.54 -37.69
C GLY A 97 22.71 -2.69 -38.36
N PRO A 98 22.19 -3.14 -39.52
CA PRO A 98 21.27 -2.36 -40.35
C PRO A 98 19.95 -2.00 -39.66
N GLY A 99 19.54 -2.76 -38.64
CA GLY A 99 18.33 -2.47 -37.85
C GLY A 99 18.55 -1.52 -36.67
N ALA A 100 19.73 -0.95 -36.46
CA ALA A 100 20.03 -0.15 -35.27
C ALA A 100 19.15 1.12 -35.18
N TRP A 101 19.11 1.92 -36.26
CA TRP A 101 18.31 3.14 -36.33
C TRP A 101 16.80 2.88 -36.28
N ALA A 102 16.35 1.83 -36.96
CA ALA A 102 14.97 1.33 -36.84
C ALA A 102 14.62 0.98 -35.38
N GLY A 103 15.55 0.33 -34.67
CA GLY A 103 15.42 0.04 -33.25
C GLY A 103 15.28 1.30 -32.41
N VAL A 104 16.12 2.32 -32.61
CA VAL A 104 16.03 3.59 -31.88
C VAL A 104 14.71 4.31 -32.14
N LEU A 105 14.29 4.39 -33.41
CA LEU A 105 13.00 4.98 -33.79
C LEU A 105 11.83 4.26 -33.10
N ASN A 106 11.84 2.93 -33.05
CA ASN A 106 10.84 2.15 -32.34
C ASN A 106 10.76 2.53 -30.84
N LEU A 107 11.90 2.64 -30.15
CA LEU A 107 11.92 3.00 -28.72
C LEU A 107 11.32 4.38 -28.46
N ILE A 108 11.64 5.36 -29.33
CA ILE A 108 11.09 6.72 -29.25
C ILE A 108 9.57 6.68 -29.47
N LEU A 109 9.11 6.03 -30.55
CA LEU A 109 7.68 5.90 -30.84
C LEU A 109 6.92 5.23 -29.69
N VAL A 110 7.45 4.14 -29.13
CA VAL A 110 6.83 3.46 -28.00
C VAL A 110 6.75 4.35 -26.77
N ALA A 111 7.81 5.08 -26.43
CA ALA A 111 7.79 5.98 -25.27
C ALA A 111 6.73 7.09 -25.41
N LEU A 112 6.65 7.70 -26.59
CA LEU A 112 5.68 8.77 -26.90
C LEU A 112 4.25 8.25 -26.91
N LEU A 113 3.98 7.18 -27.68
CA LEU A 113 2.64 6.61 -27.83
C LEU A 113 2.11 6.03 -26.52
N SER A 114 2.98 5.41 -25.72
CA SER A 114 2.60 4.86 -24.41
C SER A 114 2.19 5.96 -23.45
N ALA A 115 2.97 7.03 -23.39
CA ALA A 115 2.68 8.17 -22.53
C ALA A 115 1.39 8.91 -22.96
N TRP A 116 1.20 9.09 -24.27
CA TRP A 116 -0.04 9.65 -24.82
C TRP A 116 -1.26 8.79 -24.47
N SER A 117 -1.15 7.46 -24.63
CA SER A 117 -2.23 6.53 -24.29
C SER A 117 -2.60 6.54 -22.80
N SER A 118 -1.64 6.76 -21.90
CA SER A 118 -1.92 6.91 -20.46
C SER A 118 -2.62 8.22 -20.11
N GLY A 119 -2.32 9.32 -20.82
CA GLY A 119 -2.99 10.61 -20.62
C GLY A 119 -4.49 10.54 -20.91
N LEU A 120 -4.90 9.78 -21.93
CA LEU A 120 -6.32 9.51 -22.20
C LEU A 120 -6.98 8.63 -21.11
N LEU A 121 -6.25 7.72 -20.48
CA LEU A 121 -6.79 6.78 -19.49
C LEU A 121 -6.93 7.39 -18.09
N HIS A 122 -6.12 8.37 -17.73
CA HIS A 122 -6.31 9.12 -16.48
C HIS A 122 -7.61 9.93 -16.45
N LEU A 123 -8.27 10.12 -17.60
CA LEU A 123 -9.63 10.69 -17.67
C LEU A 123 -10.75 9.68 -17.36
N ARG A 124 -10.44 8.39 -17.16
CA ARG A 124 -11.44 7.34 -16.82
C ARG A 124 -10.90 6.40 -15.72
N PRO A 125 -11.02 6.78 -14.43
CA PRO A 125 -10.38 6.06 -13.32
C PRO A 125 -11.15 4.80 -12.84
N ARG A 126 -12.11 4.27 -13.59
CA ARG A 126 -12.83 3.04 -13.21
C ARG A 126 -12.61 1.95 -14.26
N PHE A 127 -11.83 0.95 -13.88
CA PHE A 127 -11.74 -0.32 -14.61
C PHE A 127 -13.03 -1.11 -14.37
N ASP A 128 -13.88 -1.21 -15.38
CA ASP A 128 -15.00 -2.16 -15.43
C ASP A 128 -14.63 -3.36 -16.32
N ARG A 129 -15.16 -4.55 -16.04
CA ARG A 129 -14.95 -5.78 -16.84
C ARG A 129 -15.37 -5.61 -18.31
N ARG A 130 -16.16 -4.58 -18.64
CA ARG A 130 -16.57 -4.20 -19.99
C ARG A 130 -15.45 -3.58 -20.85
N ASP A 131 -14.27 -3.28 -20.30
CA ASP A 131 -13.13 -2.69 -21.02
C ASP A 131 -12.18 -3.71 -21.67
N LEU A 132 -12.56 -4.99 -21.80
CA LEU A 132 -11.78 -5.99 -22.55
C LEU A 132 -11.45 -5.50 -23.97
N PHE A 133 -12.35 -4.75 -24.61
CA PHE A 133 -12.10 -4.15 -25.93
C PHE A 133 -10.96 -3.12 -25.91
N HIS A 134 -10.90 -2.27 -24.89
CA HIS A 134 -9.81 -1.31 -24.70
C HIS A 134 -8.49 -2.00 -24.28
N LEU A 135 -8.58 -3.17 -23.64
CA LEU A 135 -7.43 -3.96 -23.19
C LEU A 135 -6.57 -4.48 -24.36
N TRP A 136 -7.21 -4.87 -25.48
CA TRP A 136 -6.51 -5.40 -26.66
C TRP A 136 -6.19 -4.33 -27.70
N TRP A 137 -7.14 -3.43 -27.99
CA TRP A 137 -6.95 -2.47 -29.09
C TRP A 137 -5.85 -1.44 -28.79
N GLN A 138 -5.65 -1.06 -27.52
CA GLN A 138 -4.62 -0.08 -27.17
C GLN A 138 -3.19 -0.62 -27.31
N PRO A 139 -2.80 -1.78 -26.71
CA PRO A 139 -1.48 -2.35 -26.97
C PRO A 139 -1.29 -2.70 -28.45
N LEU A 140 -2.30 -3.27 -29.11
CA LEU A 140 -2.21 -3.64 -30.52
C LEU A 140 -1.98 -2.41 -31.41
N GLY A 141 -2.77 -1.34 -31.23
CA GLY A 141 -2.61 -0.09 -31.97
C GLY A 141 -1.27 0.59 -31.69
N LEU A 142 -0.82 0.61 -30.44
CA LEU A 142 0.47 1.16 -30.04
C LEU A 142 1.63 0.47 -30.75
N PHE A 143 1.67 -0.86 -30.70
CA PHE A 143 2.74 -1.62 -31.33
C PHE A 143 2.60 -1.68 -32.85
N ALA A 144 1.38 -1.60 -33.40
CA ALA A 144 1.19 -1.48 -34.84
C ALA A 144 1.86 -0.21 -35.37
N VAL A 145 1.69 0.93 -34.71
CA VAL A 145 2.37 2.17 -35.12
C VAL A 145 3.87 2.10 -34.84
N ALA A 146 4.27 1.71 -33.63
CA ALA A 146 5.69 1.72 -33.28
C ALA A 146 6.54 0.73 -34.09
N ASN A 147 6.00 -0.44 -34.43
CA ASN A 147 6.72 -1.46 -35.19
C ASN A 147 6.80 -1.16 -36.69
N THR A 148 6.18 -0.08 -37.19
CA THR A 148 6.43 0.41 -38.57
C THR A 148 7.91 0.70 -38.82
N ALA A 149 8.68 1.02 -37.77
CA ALA A 149 10.13 1.16 -37.84
C ALA A 149 10.84 -0.12 -38.34
N THR A 150 10.21 -1.30 -38.26
CA THR A 150 10.75 -2.56 -38.81
C THR A 150 10.94 -2.45 -40.33
N PHE A 151 10.04 -1.77 -41.05
CA PHE A 151 10.16 -1.58 -42.49
C PHE A 151 11.41 -0.75 -42.84
N LEU A 152 11.73 0.26 -42.02
CA LEU A 152 12.97 1.04 -42.15
C LEU A 152 14.20 0.14 -41.98
N GLY A 153 14.18 -0.78 -41.00
CA GLY A 153 15.27 -1.72 -40.77
C GLY A 153 15.49 -2.66 -41.96
N PHE A 154 14.41 -3.17 -42.56
CA PHE A 154 14.48 -3.98 -43.78
C PHE A 154 14.99 -3.19 -44.99
N ALA A 155 14.52 -1.94 -45.17
CA ALA A 155 15.01 -1.06 -46.22
C ALA A 155 16.51 -0.78 -46.08
N MET A 156 16.99 -0.45 -44.88
CA MET A 156 18.42 -0.25 -44.58
C MET A 156 19.26 -1.51 -44.76
N ALA A 157 18.66 -2.69 -44.54
CA ALA A 157 19.31 -3.98 -44.77
C ALA A 157 19.31 -4.40 -46.25
N GLY A 158 18.77 -3.59 -47.17
CA GLY A 158 18.62 -3.93 -48.58
C GLY A 158 17.68 -5.10 -48.84
N LYS A 159 16.75 -5.38 -47.91
CA LYS A 159 15.78 -6.48 -48.02
C LYS A 159 14.45 -5.97 -48.61
N PRO A 160 13.72 -6.79 -49.38
CA PRO A 160 12.42 -6.41 -49.90
C PRO A 160 11.43 -6.04 -48.78
N LEU A 161 10.72 -4.92 -48.90
CA LEU A 161 9.78 -4.45 -47.87
C LEU A 161 8.65 -5.46 -47.58
N LEU A 162 8.19 -6.20 -48.58
CA LEU A 162 7.18 -7.25 -48.41
C LEU A 162 7.64 -8.36 -47.45
N SER A 163 8.95 -8.64 -47.38
CA SER A 163 9.50 -9.63 -46.44
C SER A 163 9.46 -9.16 -44.98
N ALA A 164 9.24 -7.86 -44.72
CA ALA A 164 9.05 -7.33 -43.38
C ALA A 164 7.63 -7.55 -42.85
N VAL A 165 6.64 -7.81 -43.70
CA VAL A 165 5.22 -7.89 -43.30
C VAL A 165 4.95 -8.99 -42.28
N PRO A 166 5.38 -10.26 -42.48
CA PRO A 166 5.14 -11.31 -41.49
C PRO A 166 5.80 -10.98 -40.14
N VAL A 167 7.02 -10.45 -40.21
CA VAL A 167 7.84 -10.05 -39.05
C VAL A 167 7.14 -8.95 -38.26
N TYR A 168 6.68 -7.90 -38.94
CA TYR A 168 5.91 -6.79 -38.37
C TYR A 168 4.64 -7.28 -37.66
N LEU A 169 3.86 -8.16 -38.31
CA LEU A 169 2.61 -8.68 -37.74
C LEU A 169 2.89 -9.52 -36.49
N THR A 170 3.82 -10.46 -36.58
CA THR A 170 4.21 -11.31 -35.44
C THR A 170 4.66 -10.47 -34.26
N PHE A 171 5.51 -9.47 -34.49
CA PHE A 171 6.06 -8.64 -33.41
C PHE A 171 5.04 -7.69 -32.80
N THR A 172 4.11 -7.20 -33.60
CA THR A 172 3.00 -6.39 -33.10
C THR A 172 2.11 -7.20 -32.16
N VAL A 173 1.72 -8.41 -32.58
CA VAL A 173 0.91 -9.31 -31.74
C VAL A 173 1.66 -9.74 -30.48
N LEU A 174 2.90 -10.20 -30.61
CA LEU A 174 3.67 -10.69 -29.46
C LEU A 174 4.01 -9.58 -28.47
N SER A 175 4.34 -8.36 -28.93
CA SER A 175 4.61 -7.23 -28.04
C SER A 175 3.34 -6.79 -27.30
N ALA A 176 2.19 -6.80 -27.97
CA ALA A 176 0.90 -6.55 -27.33
C ALA A 176 0.60 -7.60 -26.24
N VAL A 177 0.79 -8.89 -26.56
CA VAL A 177 0.66 -10.00 -25.59
C VAL A 177 1.62 -9.84 -24.41
N GLY A 178 2.88 -9.51 -24.67
CA GLY A 178 3.88 -9.25 -23.64
C GLY A 178 3.48 -8.09 -22.72
N MET A 179 2.94 -7.00 -23.30
CA MET A 179 2.46 -5.85 -22.53
C MET A 179 1.25 -6.23 -21.66
N MET A 180 0.31 -7.03 -22.18
CA MET A 180 -0.84 -7.52 -21.43
C MET A 180 -0.42 -8.43 -20.28
N ALA A 181 0.48 -9.39 -20.54
CA ALA A 181 1.05 -10.26 -19.51
C ALA A 181 1.75 -9.42 -18.43
N GLY A 182 2.54 -8.43 -18.85
CA GLY A 182 3.23 -7.53 -17.93
C GLY A 182 2.28 -6.70 -17.07
N HIS A 183 1.19 -6.22 -17.67
CA HIS A 183 0.13 -5.50 -16.97
C HIS A 183 -0.61 -6.41 -15.98
N ALA A 184 -0.97 -7.63 -16.38
CA ALA A 184 -1.67 -8.61 -15.56
C ALA A 184 -0.87 -9.01 -14.32
N VAL A 185 0.42 -9.32 -14.47
CA VAL A 185 1.34 -9.62 -13.35
C VAL A 185 1.31 -8.49 -12.32
N LYS A 186 1.39 -7.25 -12.79
CA LYS A 186 1.40 -6.06 -11.93
C LYS A 186 0.06 -5.81 -11.25
N GLN A 187 -1.05 -5.96 -11.97
CA GLN A 187 -2.39 -5.83 -11.38
C GLN A 187 -2.63 -6.87 -10.30
N THR A 188 -2.24 -8.12 -10.53
CA THR A 188 -2.37 -9.20 -9.55
C THR A 188 -1.59 -8.87 -8.28
N ARG A 189 -0.35 -8.36 -8.41
CA ARG A 189 0.45 -7.91 -7.27
C ARG A 189 -0.22 -6.78 -6.49
N LEU A 190 -0.72 -5.75 -7.16
CA LEU A 190 -1.39 -4.63 -6.49
C LEU A 190 -2.68 -5.06 -5.79
N LYS A 191 -3.47 -5.94 -6.40
CA LYS A 191 -4.66 -6.54 -5.77
C LYS A 191 -4.30 -7.37 -4.53
N ALA A 192 -3.20 -8.12 -4.59
CA ALA A 192 -2.71 -8.89 -3.45
C ALA A 192 -2.27 -7.96 -2.30
N LEU A 193 -1.58 -6.87 -2.61
CA LEU A 193 -1.19 -5.86 -1.61
C LEU A 193 -2.41 -5.16 -0.99
N HIS A 194 -3.39 -4.72 -1.79
CA HIS A 194 -4.63 -4.12 -1.26
C HIS A 194 -5.35 -5.06 -0.32
N ARG A 195 -5.54 -6.33 -0.72
CA ARG A 195 -6.18 -7.33 0.15
C ARG A 195 -5.38 -7.55 1.43
N SER A 196 -4.05 -7.51 1.35
CA SER A 196 -3.20 -7.62 2.53
C SER A 196 -3.39 -6.44 3.46
N GLU A 197 -3.48 -5.21 2.93
CA GLU A 197 -3.74 -3.99 3.69
C GLU A 197 -5.15 -4.04 4.33
N GLU A 198 -6.19 -4.40 3.57
CA GLU A 198 -7.56 -4.58 4.07
C GLU A 198 -7.63 -5.65 5.18
N LEU A 199 -6.98 -6.79 4.98
CA LEU A 199 -6.92 -7.85 6.00
C LEU A 199 -6.17 -7.40 7.25
N GLN A 200 -5.14 -6.56 7.09
CA GLN A 200 -4.40 -5.99 8.21
C GLN A 200 -5.27 -4.99 8.97
N GLU A 201 -5.99 -4.09 8.29
CA GLU A 201 -6.92 -3.16 8.92
C GLU A 201 -8.01 -3.91 9.70
N LEU A 202 -8.63 -4.93 9.10
CA LEU A 202 -9.61 -5.80 9.76
C LEU A 202 -9.01 -6.59 10.94
N ALA A 203 -7.73 -6.91 10.89
CA ALA A 203 -7.03 -7.63 11.95
C ALA A 203 -6.57 -6.74 13.10
N GLU A 204 -6.41 -5.44 12.88
CA GLU A 204 -5.84 -4.48 13.85
C GLU A 204 -6.88 -3.51 14.44
N HIS A 205 -8.05 -3.36 13.82
CA HIS A 205 -9.13 -2.51 14.30
C HIS A 205 -10.29 -3.31 14.89
N ASP A 206 -11.02 -2.69 15.82
CA ASP A 206 -12.28 -3.20 16.33
C ASP A 206 -13.41 -2.88 15.33
N PRO A 207 -14.20 -3.87 14.87
CA PRO A 207 -15.18 -3.67 13.80
C PRO A 207 -16.35 -2.76 14.21
N LEU A 208 -16.67 -2.65 15.50
CA LEU A 208 -17.77 -1.83 15.97
C LEU A 208 -17.38 -0.36 16.10
N THR A 209 -16.22 -0.10 16.71
CA THR A 209 -15.81 1.25 17.12
C THR A 209 -14.76 1.87 16.20
N GLY A 210 -14.08 1.07 15.37
CA GLY A 210 -13.02 1.52 14.46
C GLY A 210 -11.70 1.90 15.16
N CYS A 211 -11.63 1.90 16.49
CA CYS A 211 -10.35 2.05 17.20
C CYS A 211 -9.49 0.80 17.05
N PHE A 212 -8.26 0.85 17.54
CA PHE A 212 -7.39 -0.33 17.53
C PHE A 212 -7.95 -1.42 18.44
N ASN A 213 -7.76 -2.68 18.08
CA ASN A 213 -8.18 -3.81 18.90
C ASN A 213 -7.06 -4.27 19.85
N ARG A 214 -7.38 -5.26 20.69
CA ARG A 214 -6.43 -5.88 21.62
C ARG A 214 -5.18 -6.44 20.95
N ARG A 215 -5.28 -7.00 19.73
CA ARG A 215 -4.10 -7.51 19.00
C ARG A 215 -3.14 -6.38 18.69
N ARG A 216 -3.66 -5.24 18.20
CA ARG A 216 -2.82 -4.08 17.91
C ARG A 216 -2.21 -3.48 19.17
N PHE A 217 -2.96 -3.44 20.27
CA PHE A 217 -2.41 -3.08 21.58
C PHE A 217 -1.23 -4.00 21.94
N ASP A 218 -1.38 -5.31 21.75
CA ASP A 218 -0.35 -6.28 22.07
C ASP A 218 0.94 -6.05 21.26
N ASP A 219 0.81 -5.76 19.96
CA ASP A 219 1.94 -5.48 19.09
C ASP A 219 2.61 -4.13 19.40
N ASP A 220 1.83 -3.07 19.62
CA ASP A 220 2.36 -1.73 19.91
C ASP A 220 3.06 -1.63 21.26
N THR A 221 2.69 -2.49 22.21
CA THR A 221 3.27 -2.54 23.54
C THR A 221 4.27 -3.68 23.73
N ARG A 222 4.66 -4.36 22.63
CA ARG A 222 5.67 -5.43 22.66
C ARG A 222 7.04 -4.90 23.13
N GLU A 223 7.41 -3.73 22.64
CA GLU A 223 8.62 -3.01 23.06
C GLU A 223 8.23 -1.75 23.84
N VAL A 224 8.18 -1.90 25.16
CA VAL A 224 7.81 -0.81 26.05
C VAL A 224 8.96 0.19 26.16
N ARG A 225 8.66 1.49 26.01
CA ARG A 225 9.65 2.57 26.04
C ARG A 225 9.47 3.47 27.25
N PRO A 226 10.56 4.05 27.82
CA PRO A 226 10.45 5.05 28.87
C PRO A 226 9.52 6.21 28.47
N GLY A 227 8.72 6.70 29.43
CA GLY A 227 7.75 7.77 29.20
C GLY A 227 6.44 7.32 28.54
N GLN A 228 6.16 6.02 28.53
CA GLN A 228 4.83 5.49 28.18
C GLN A 228 4.00 5.20 29.43
N TYR A 229 2.70 5.43 29.35
CA TYR A 229 1.72 5.12 30.39
C TYR A 229 0.54 4.39 29.78
N VAL A 230 -0.06 3.48 30.53
CA VAL A 230 -1.31 2.83 30.16
C VAL A 230 -2.42 3.26 31.11
N LEU A 231 -3.51 3.73 30.52
CA LEU A 231 -4.76 4.01 31.19
C LEU A 231 -5.76 2.94 30.78
N LEU A 232 -6.05 2.01 31.67
CA LEU A 232 -7.11 1.02 31.48
C LEU A 232 -8.43 1.63 31.96
N LEU A 233 -9.47 1.51 31.15
CA LEU A 233 -10.78 2.11 31.34
C LEU A 233 -11.86 1.06 31.19
N ASP A 234 -12.94 1.26 31.93
CA ASP A 234 -14.15 0.45 31.84
C ASP A 234 -15.37 1.34 32.05
N LEU A 235 -16.42 1.15 31.23
CA LEU A 235 -17.65 1.91 31.37
C LEU A 235 -18.42 1.49 32.61
N ASP A 236 -18.75 2.48 33.43
CA ASP A 236 -19.54 2.24 34.63
C ASP A 236 -20.98 1.86 34.26
N HIS A 237 -21.47 0.73 34.79
CA HIS A 237 -22.86 0.28 34.64
C HIS A 237 -23.31 0.07 33.19
N PHE A 238 -22.41 -0.22 32.24
CA PHE A 238 -22.77 -0.38 30.83
C PHE A 238 -23.82 -1.49 30.56
N LYS A 239 -23.81 -2.57 31.36
CA LYS A 239 -24.88 -3.56 31.32
C LYS A 239 -26.28 -2.95 31.53
N HIS A 240 -26.43 -1.98 32.42
CA HIS A 240 -27.72 -1.29 32.65
C HIS A 240 -28.20 -0.55 31.39
N VAL A 241 -27.27 0.05 30.63
CA VAL A 241 -27.59 0.71 29.36
C VAL A 241 -28.12 -0.30 28.35
N ASN A 242 -27.45 -1.46 28.21
CA ASN A 242 -27.92 -2.53 27.33
C ASN A 242 -29.28 -3.09 27.76
N ASP A 243 -29.45 -3.35 29.06
CA ASP A 243 -30.68 -3.94 29.61
C ASP A 243 -31.88 -2.97 29.48
N THR A 244 -31.65 -1.65 29.51
CA THR A 244 -32.69 -0.62 29.48
C THR A 244 -33.01 -0.12 28.07
N TYR A 245 -31.99 0.04 27.22
CA TYR A 245 -32.10 0.70 25.91
C TYR A 245 -31.77 -0.21 24.72
N GLY A 246 -31.43 -1.48 24.98
CA GLY A 246 -31.05 -2.46 23.98
C GLY A 246 -29.60 -2.34 23.50
N HIS A 247 -29.12 -3.42 22.87
CA HIS A 247 -27.74 -3.54 22.41
C HIS A 247 -27.35 -2.51 21.34
N ASP A 248 -28.25 -2.14 20.43
CA ASP A 248 -27.97 -1.12 19.41
C ASP A 248 -27.62 0.24 20.03
N THR A 249 -28.23 0.57 21.16
CA THR A 249 -27.93 1.79 21.92
C THR A 249 -26.60 1.67 22.64
N GLY A 250 -26.32 0.50 23.25
CA GLY A 250 -25.02 0.22 23.84
C GLY A 250 -23.87 0.32 22.82
N ASP A 251 -24.07 -0.22 21.62
CA ASP A 251 -23.13 -0.13 20.51
C ASP A 251 -22.85 1.32 20.11
N ARG A 252 -23.89 2.16 20.05
CA ARG A 252 -23.74 3.60 19.81
C ARG A 252 -22.96 4.30 20.93
N VAL A 253 -23.21 3.94 22.19
CA VAL A 253 -22.44 4.46 23.34
C VAL A 253 -20.95 4.13 23.21
N LEU A 254 -20.60 2.90 22.80
CA LEU A 254 -19.21 2.50 22.60
C LEU A 254 -18.54 3.27 21.44
N GLN A 255 -19.26 3.48 20.34
CA GLN A 255 -18.79 4.28 19.21
C GLN A 255 -18.52 5.74 19.61
N VAL A 256 -19.46 6.35 20.32
CA VAL A 256 -19.34 7.72 20.85
C VAL A 256 -18.21 7.81 21.86
N LEU A 257 -18.06 6.82 22.74
CA LEU A 257 -16.96 6.77 23.70
C LEU A 257 -15.61 6.85 22.97
N VAL A 258 -15.39 6.04 21.94
CA VAL A 258 -14.13 6.07 21.19
C VAL A 258 -13.87 7.43 20.55
N GLN A 259 -14.90 8.10 20.02
CA GLN A 259 -14.76 9.46 19.50
C GLN A 259 -14.32 10.43 20.59
N VAL A 260 -14.96 10.38 21.76
CA VAL A 260 -14.62 11.23 22.91
C VAL A 260 -13.21 10.93 23.42
N LEU A 261 -12.82 9.66 23.55
CA LEU A 261 -11.47 9.25 23.97
C LEU A 261 -10.42 9.79 22.99
N THR A 262 -10.62 9.59 21.70
CA THR A 262 -9.69 10.03 20.64
C THR A 262 -9.52 11.54 20.62
N GLN A 263 -10.61 12.31 20.80
CA GLN A 263 -10.55 13.78 20.90
C GLN A 263 -9.94 14.28 22.22
N SER A 264 -9.85 13.42 23.24
CA SER A 264 -9.33 13.78 24.56
C SER A 264 -7.82 13.55 24.68
N VAL A 265 -7.19 12.90 23.70
CA VAL A 265 -5.76 12.55 23.68
C VAL A 265 -5.05 13.16 22.48
N ARG A 266 -3.72 13.09 22.44
CA ARG A 266 -2.93 13.62 21.32
C ARG A 266 -2.91 12.62 20.16
N PRO A 267 -2.59 13.04 18.92
CA PRO A 267 -2.43 12.13 17.78
C PRO A 267 -1.35 11.05 17.97
N THR A 268 -0.38 11.28 18.87
CA THR A 268 0.66 10.30 19.22
C THR A 268 0.20 9.25 20.22
N ASP A 269 -0.90 9.51 20.93
CA ASP A 269 -1.52 8.58 21.87
C ASP A 269 -2.47 7.67 21.10
N ARG A 270 -2.69 6.45 21.61
CA ARG A 270 -3.52 5.46 20.92
C ARG A 270 -4.60 4.92 21.83
N VAL A 271 -5.80 4.77 21.28
CA VAL A 271 -6.98 4.21 21.94
C VAL A 271 -7.21 2.81 21.41
N TYR A 272 -7.42 1.87 22.32
CA TYR A 272 -7.64 0.46 22.03
C TYR A 272 -8.90 -0.05 22.73
N ARG A 273 -9.65 -0.92 22.07
CA ARG A 273 -10.70 -1.72 22.70
C ARG A 273 -10.13 -3.08 23.13
N MET A 274 -10.16 -3.34 24.43
CA MET A 274 -9.59 -4.54 25.04
C MET A 274 -10.61 -5.67 25.20
N GLY A 275 -11.89 -5.30 25.34
CA GLY A 275 -13.00 -6.21 25.57
C GLY A 275 -14.35 -5.58 25.21
N GLY A 276 -15.44 -6.08 25.79
CA GLY A 276 -16.80 -5.59 25.50
C GLY A 276 -16.98 -4.10 25.83
N GLU A 277 -16.69 -3.74 27.09
CA GLU A 277 -16.80 -2.38 27.65
C GLU A 277 -15.46 -1.83 28.16
N GLU A 278 -14.36 -2.54 27.87
CA GLU A 278 -13.01 -2.25 28.35
C GLU A 278 -12.17 -1.59 27.27
N PHE A 279 -11.51 -0.49 27.61
CA PHE A 279 -10.64 0.27 26.72
C PHE A 279 -9.27 0.49 27.36
N ALA A 280 -8.24 0.61 26.53
CA ALA A 280 -6.93 1.06 26.96
C ALA A 280 -6.54 2.31 26.18
N VAL A 281 -5.87 3.23 26.85
CA VAL A 281 -5.22 4.38 26.22
C VAL A 281 -3.73 4.31 26.53
N VAL A 282 -2.89 4.26 25.49
CA VAL A 282 -1.43 4.35 25.64
C VAL A 282 -1.02 5.78 25.38
N LEU A 283 -0.52 6.44 26.44
CA LEU A 283 0.04 7.78 26.37
C LEU A 283 1.52 7.67 26.04
N SER A 284 1.93 8.29 24.93
CA SER A 284 3.32 8.23 24.46
C SER A 284 4.04 9.54 24.76
N HIS A 285 5.33 9.45 25.11
CA HIS A 285 6.18 10.61 25.40
C HIS A 285 5.58 11.54 26.47
N CYS A 286 4.93 10.95 27.46
CA CYS A 286 4.26 11.68 28.53
C CYS A 286 5.21 11.83 29.73
N ARG A 287 5.25 13.02 30.33
CA ARG A 287 5.94 13.22 31.61
C ARG A 287 5.06 12.73 32.76
N GLU A 288 5.67 12.38 33.88
CA GLU A 288 4.98 11.86 35.06
C GLU A 288 3.88 12.81 35.56
N ASP A 289 4.12 14.13 35.53
CA ASP A 289 3.17 15.16 35.92
C ASP A 289 2.00 15.35 34.93
N GLN A 290 2.14 14.87 33.69
CA GLN A 290 1.16 15.06 32.63
C GLN A 290 0.15 13.91 32.55
N ALA A 291 0.56 12.67 32.85
CA ALA A 291 -0.28 11.50 32.67
C ALA A 291 -1.59 11.56 33.49
N PRO A 292 -1.59 11.93 34.78
CA PRO A 292 -2.82 12.07 35.56
C PRO A 292 -3.76 13.15 35.01
N ALA A 293 -3.22 14.27 34.52
CA ALA A 293 -4.02 15.35 33.95
C ALA A 293 -4.72 14.92 32.65
N VAL A 294 -4.05 14.12 31.82
CA VAL A 294 -4.68 13.54 30.62
C VAL A 294 -5.76 12.53 30.99
N ALA A 295 -5.51 11.67 31.96
CA ALA A 295 -6.49 10.68 32.41
C ALA A 295 -7.74 11.33 33.02
N GLU A 296 -7.57 12.38 33.83
CA GLU A 296 -8.69 13.15 34.38
C GLU A 296 -9.47 13.90 33.30
N ARG A 297 -8.78 14.46 32.30
CA ARG A 297 -9.43 15.07 31.13
C ARG A 297 -10.26 14.05 30.34
N VAL A 298 -9.75 12.83 30.16
CA VAL A 298 -10.48 11.73 29.52
C VAL A 298 -11.75 11.42 30.33
N ARG A 299 -11.62 11.18 31.63
CA ARG A 299 -12.75 10.88 32.52
C ARG A 299 -13.81 11.99 32.50
N SER A 300 -13.39 13.25 32.62
CA SER A 300 -14.31 14.39 32.65
C SER A 300 -15.03 14.57 31.31
N ARG A 301 -14.34 14.43 30.17
CA ARG A 301 -14.95 14.55 28.85
C ARG A 301 -15.94 13.42 28.58
N VAL A 302 -15.65 12.20 29.02
CA VAL A 302 -16.59 11.08 28.93
C VAL A 302 -17.87 11.39 29.69
N ALA A 303 -17.75 11.77 30.97
CA ALA A 303 -18.89 12.09 31.83
C ALA A 303 -19.75 13.26 31.30
N LEU A 304 -19.16 14.19 30.54
CA LEU A 304 -19.84 15.35 29.99
C LEU A 304 -20.53 15.07 28.65
N HIS A 305 -19.92 14.28 27.76
CA HIS A 305 -20.32 14.25 26.35
C HIS A 305 -20.93 12.93 25.89
N VAL A 306 -20.56 11.78 26.48
CA VAL A 306 -20.93 10.47 25.90
C VAL A 306 -22.44 10.24 25.93
N ALA A 307 -23.10 10.55 27.05
CA ALA A 307 -24.54 10.38 27.18
C ALA A 307 -25.32 11.27 26.18
N GLU A 308 -24.96 12.55 26.10
CA GLU A 308 -25.59 13.50 25.17
C GLU A 308 -25.40 13.09 23.71
N GLN A 309 -24.15 12.78 23.31
CA GLN A 309 -23.83 12.41 21.93
C GLN A 309 -24.39 11.05 21.51
N ALA A 310 -24.66 10.15 22.47
CA ALA A 310 -25.36 8.89 22.22
C ALA A 310 -26.90 9.03 22.19
N GLY A 311 -27.44 10.22 22.51
CA GLY A 311 -28.89 10.47 22.56
C GLY A 311 -29.57 10.05 23.87
N LEU A 312 -28.80 9.87 24.94
CA LEU A 312 -29.26 9.43 26.26
C LEU A 312 -29.24 10.59 27.28
N THR A 313 -30.08 11.60 27.06
CA THR A 313 -30.06 12.86 27.82
C THR A 313 -30.44 12.73 29.30
N THR A 314 -31.10 11.64 29.71
CA THR A 314 -31.49 11.37 31.10
C THR A 314 -30.48 10.50 31.85
N GLU A 315 -29.51 9.93 31.15
CA GLU A 315 -28.52 9.00 31.72
C GLU A 315 -27.19 9.69 32.01
N ARG A 316 -26.44 9.13 32.95
CA ARG A 316 -25.04 9.51 33.17
C ARG A 316 -24.14 8.34 32.82
N ILE A 317 -23.37 8.50 31.74
CA ILE A 317 -22.40 7.52 31.30
C ILE A 317 -21.02 7.98 31.75
N THR A 318 -20.40 7.20 32.64
CA THR A 318 -19.08 7.49 33.19
C THR A 318 -18.11 6.33 32.96
N VAL A 319 -16.83 6.59 33.18
CA VAL A 319 -15.78 5.55 33.15
C VAL A 319 -15.01 5.58 34.45
N SER A 320 -14.59 4.41 34.88
CA SER A 320 -13.57 4.23 35.90
C SER A 320 -12.27 3.79 35.24
N GLY A 321 -11.12 4.11 35.85
CA GLY A 321 -9.84 3.77 35.24
C GLY A 321 -8.67 3.61 36.19
N GLY A 322 -7.70 2.83 35.73
CA GLY A 322 -6.40 2.64 36.37
C GLY A 322 -5.28 3.19 35.49
N LEU A 323 -4.52 4.16 36.01
CA LEU A 323 -3.38 4.76 35.31
C LEU A 323 -2.07 4.27 35.94
N VAL A 324 -1.21 3.66 35.14
CA VAL A 324 0.13 3.24 35.57
C VAL A 324 1.16 3.49 34.47
N PRO A 325 2.43 3.65 34.83
CA PRO A 325 3.52 3.61 33.87
C PRO A 325 3.53 2.30 33.10
N LEU A 326 3.73 2.39 31.79
CA LEU A 326 4.02 1.25 30.94
C LEU A 326 5.55 1.21 30.83
N TYR A 327 6.21 0.52 31.77
CA TYR A 327 7.64 0.18 31.70
C TYR A 327 7.91 -1.20 32.27
N GLY A 328 9.06 -1.78 31.88
CA GLY A 328 9.43 -3.14 32.28
C GLY A 328 8.52 -4.18 31.61
N GLU A 329 8.08 -5.16 32.38
CA GLU A 329 7.21 -6.22 31.85
C GLU A 329 5.77 -5.73 31.68
N ARG A 330 5.33 -5.61 30.41
CA ARG A 330 3.96 -5.22 30.03
C ARG A 330 2.87 -5.93 30.84
N ARG A 331 3.04 -7.24 31.09
CA ARG A 331 2.07 -8.04 31.84
C ARG A 331 1.89 -7.53 33.28
N LEU A 332 2.97 -7.09 33.91
CA LEU A 332 2.94 -6.55 35.27
C LEU A 332 2.29 -5.15 35.29
N ALA A 333 2.60 -4.31 34.31
CA ALA A 333 1.93 -3.01 34.14
C ALA A 333 0.42 -3.18 33.97
N LEU A 334 -0.02 -4.10 33.10
CA LEU A 334 -1.47 -4.37 32.92
C LEU A 334 -2.15 -4.87 34.18
N ARG A 335 -1.51 -5.77 34.93
CA ARG A 335 -2.04 -6.24 36.23
C ARG A 335 -2.18 -5.11 37.23
N ALA A 336 -1.22 -4.20 37.26
CA ALA A 336 -1.28 -3.05 38.15
C ALA A 336 -2.37 -2.05 37.71
N ALA A 337 -2.51 -1.81 36.41
CA ALA A 337 -3.61 -0.99 35.87
C ALA A 337 -4.98 -1.58 36.21
N ASP A 338 -5.14 -2.89 36.08
CA ASP A 338 -6.36 -3.61 36.43
C ASP A 338 -6.70 -3.50 37.93
N GLN A 339 -5.70 -3.66 38.80
CA GLN A 339 -5.86 -3.45 40.24
C GLN A 339 -6.32 -2.02 40.57
N ARG A 340 -5.74 -1.00 39.90
CA ARG A 340 -6.15 0.40 40.07
C ARG A 340 -7.57 0.66 39.54
N LEU A 341 -7.94 0.04 38.42
CA LEU A 341 -9.30 0.09 37.89
C LEU A 341 -10.31 -0.54 38.87
N TYR A 342 -9.95 -1.68 39.46
CA TYR A 342 -10.76 -2.34 40.48
C TYR A 342 -10.97 -1.43 41.70
N GLU A 343 -9.90 -0.82 42.21
CA GLU A 343 -9.96 0.18 43.29
C GLU A 343 -10.88 1.37 42.91
N ALA A 344 -10.80 1.86 41.67
CA ALA A 344 -11.67 2.93 41.17
C ALA A 344 -13.16 2.53 41.23
N LYS A 345 -13.49 1.31 40.79
CA LYS A 345 -14.88 0.79 40.83
C LYS A 345 -15.39 0.63 42.26
N HIS A 346 -14.54 0.16 43.18
CA HIS A 346 -14.90 -0.03 44.59
C HIS A 346 -14.99 1.27 45.39
N ALA A 347 -14.24 2.29 45.00
CA ALA A 347 -14.28 3.61 45.64
C ALA A 347 -15.43 4.51 45.16
N GLY A 348 -16.44 3.95 44.47
CA GLY A 348 -17.63 4.68 44.04
C GLY A 348 -17.63 5.10 42.58
N ARG A 349 -16.79 4.50 41.74
CA ARG A 349 -16.76 4.69 40.27
C ARG A 349 -16.46 6.13 39.83
N ASN A 350 -16.57 6.39 38.52
CA ASN A 350 -16.36 7.70 37.88
C ASN A 350 -15.07 8.39 38.36
N ARG A 351 -13.95 7.66 38.36
CA ARG A 351 -12.66 8.14 38.85
C ARG A 351 -11.50 7.38 38.23
N ILE A 352 -10.35 8.05 38.23
CA ILE A 352 -9.07 7.43 37.89
C ILE A 352 -8.28 7.22 39.18
N VAL A 353 -7.79 5.99 39.39
CA VAL A 353 -6.77 5.73 40.41
C VAL A 353 -5.45 5.57 39.70
N ALA A 354 -4.46 6.39 40.09
CA ALA A 354 -3.15 6.39 39.47
C ALA A 354 -2.09 5.86 40.45
N ASP A 355 -1.16 5.06 39.94
CA ASP A 355 0.06 4.67 40.66
C ASP A 355 1.25 4.89 39.74
N LEU A 356 1.89 6.04 39.91
CA LEU A 356 3.04 6.48 39.10
C LEU A 356 4.37 5.91 39.59
N ARG A 357 4.38 5.22 40.74
CA ARG A 357 5.59 4.77 41.44
C ARG A 357 5.88 3.28 41.30
N LEU A 358 5.12 2.55 40.48
CA LEU A 358 5.27 1.11 40.26
C LEU A 358 6.60 0.75 39.60
N ALA A 359 7.72 0.91 40.32
CA ALA A 359 8.99 0.32 40.00
C ALA A 359 8.81 -1.19 40.09
N VAL A 360 8.32 -1.80 39.00
CA VAL A 360 8.43 -3.23 38.82
C VAL A 360 9.92 -3.53 38.94
N PRO A 361 10.34 -4.29 39.97
CA PRO A 361 11.75 -4.62 40.10
C PRO A 361 12.13 -5.39 38.84
N VAL A 362 13.11 -4.86 38.11
CA VAL A 362 13.76 -5.58 37.02
C VAL A 362 14.44 -6.77 37.70
N ALA A 363 13.91 -7.98 37.47
CA ALA A 363 14.52 -9.21 37.93
C ALA A 363 15.81 -9.50 37.16
#